data_AF-A0A847FXU3-F1
#
_entry.id   AF-A0A847FXU3-F1
#
_cell.length_a   1.000
_cell.length_b   1.000
_cell.length_c   1.000
_cell.angle_alpha   90.00
_cell.angle_beta   90.00
_cell.angle_gamma   90.00
#
_symmetry.space_group_name_H-M   'P 1'
#
loop_
_entity.id
_entity.type
_entity.pdbx_description
1 polymer ?
#
loop_
_entity_poly.entity_id
_entity_poly.type
_entity_poly.pdbx_seq_one_letter_code
_entity_poly.pdbx_strand_id
1 'polypeptide(L)'
;YFVGCVSSLFPRSYSVAQSFVQILERAGLDYGLLGEEEWCCGYPMAVNGELERTRALMRHNLDAVRATGARLLVTTCPSCLTFWKKVYPHILGEELGFRVLHATEYLAELLEEGRLPLQAEPARQVITYHDPCDLGRKGGIYEAPRRVLARLPGLSLREMDGIREQSECCGGGGNLESLDPELGKAVAARRIRQAADTGAGTVVSACQQCERTLAAAARGERIRIRVKDIGEMVLEAMEPE
;
A
#
# COMPACT_ATOMS: atom_id res chain seq x y z
N TYR A 1 -12.01 0.24 7.00
CA TYR A 1 -10.71 0.52 6.36
C TYR A 1 -9.74 0.92 7.46
N PHE A 2 -8.58 0.25 7.54
CA PHE A 2 -7.49 0.58 8.46
C PHE A 2 -6.45 1.42 7.72
N VAL A 3 -6.36 2.70 8.06
CA VAL A 3 -5.63 3.73 7.31
C VAL A 3 -4.11 3.58 7.49
N GLY A 4 -3.68 3.33 8.72
CA GLY A 4 -2.28 3.23 9.10
C GLY A 4 -1.62 4.60 9.30
N CYS A 5 -0.45 4.60 9.94
CA CYS A 5 0.20 5.84 10.36
C CYS A 5 0.80 6.65 9.21
N VAL A 6 1.29 6.01 8.14
CA VAL A 6 1.98 6.75 7.06
C VAL A 6 1.01 7.63 6.30
N SER A 7 -0.12 7.09 5.85
CA SER A 7 -1.14 7.89 5.17
C SER A 7 -1.92 8.84 6.07
N SER A 8 -1.89 8.65 7.39
CA SER A 8 -2.52 9.59 8.33
C SER A 8 -1.61 10.75 8.75
N LEU A 9 -0.28 10.55 8.77
CA LEU A 9 0.65 11.51 9.39
C LEU A 9 1.66 12.15 8.41
N PHE A 10 1.83 11.60 7.20
CA PHE A 10 2.78 12.13 6.22
C PHE A 10 2.04 12.72 5.01
N PRO A 11 2.11 14.06 4.79
CA PRO A 11 1.34 14.74 3.74
C PRO A 11 1.48 14.15 2.34
N ARG A 12 2.65 13.61 2.01
CA ARG A 12 2.90 13.00 0.70
C ARG A 12 1.96 11.83 0.39
N SER A 13 1.54 11.08 1.42
CA SER A 13 0.77 9.85 1.30
C SER A 13 -0.69 10.00 1.74
N TYR A 14 -1.16 11.24 1.98
CA TYR A 14 -2.57 11.52 2.29
C TYR A 14 -3.48 11.10 1.13
N SER A 15 -3.02 11.31 -0.12
CA SER A 15 -3.77 10.93 -1.31
C SER A 15 -4.09 9.44 -1.36
N VAL A 16 -3.23 8.57 -0.81
CA VAL A 16 -3.47 7.12 -0.80
C VAL A 16 -4.77 6.77 -0.04
N ALA A 17 -4.94 7.34 1.16
CA ALA A 17 -6.15 7.10 1.94
C ALA A 17 -7.38 7.78 1.35
N GLN A 18 -7.21 9.02 0.87
CA GLN A 18 -8.28 9.78 0.22
C GLN A 18 -8.77 9.10 -1.05
N SER A 19 -7.87 8.58 -1.88
CA SER A 19 -8.22 7.88 -3.12
C SER A 19 -8.93 6.58 -2.83
N PHE A 20 -8.46 5.81 -1.84
CA PHE A 20 -9.14 4.57 -1.47
C PHE A 20 -10.56 4.83 -0.95
N VAL A 21 -10.76 5.84 -0.09
CA VAL A 21 -12.10 6.22 0.38
C VAL A 21 -13.01 6.67 -0.77
N GLN A 22 -12.52 7.54 -1.66
CA GLN A 22 -13.30 7.96 -2.83
C GLN A 22 -13.69 6.79 -3.74
N ILE A 23 -12.82 5.78 -3.91
CA ILE A 23 -13.18 4.56 -4.63
C ILE A 23 -14.34 3.84 -3.95
N LEU A 24 -14.29 3.68 -2.62
CA LEU A 24 -15.35 3.02 -1.85
C LEU A 24 -16.68 3.77 -1.99
N GLU A 25 -16.66 5.09 -1.87
CA GLU A 25 -17.84 5.95 -1.98
C GLU A 25 -18.47 5.87 -3.37
N ARG A 26 -17.66 6.00 -4.43
CA ARG A 26 -18.13 5.92 -5.83
C ARG A 26 -18.64 4.51 -6.19
N ALA A 27 -18.10 3.47 -5.56
CA ALA A 27 -18.58 2.11 -5.71
C ALA A 27 -19.83 1.80 -4.85
N GLY A 28 -20.33 2.76 -4.08
CA GLY A 28 -21.48 2.57 -3.18
C GLY A 28 -21.22 1.53 -2.08
N LEU A 29 -19.97 1.41 -1.63
CA LEU A 29 -19.56 0.44 -0.61
C LEU A 29 -19.76 1.00 0.79
N ASP A 30 -20.36 0.18 1.67
CA ASP A 30 -20.40 0.48 3.09
C ASP A 30 -19.00 0.29 3.71
N TYR A 31 -18.53 1.28 4.46
CA TYR A 31 -17.24 1.25 5.11
C TYR A 31 -17.24 2.07 6.40
N GLY A 32 -16.43 1.62 7.36
CA GLY A 32 -16.13 2.36 8.59
C GLY A 32 -14.65 2.70 8.70
N LEU A 33 -14.35 3.78 9.43
CA LEU A 33 -13.02 4.15 9.91
C LEU A 33 -13.01 4.05 11.43
N LEU A 34 -11.86 3.70 12.01
CA LEU A 34 -11.71 3.71 13.46
C LEU A 34 -11.49 5.13 14.02
N GLY A 35 -11.12 6.10 13.17
CA GLY A 35 -10.88 7.47 13.60
C GLY A 35 -9.78 7.54 14.66
N GLU A 36 -10.06 8.21 15.77
CA GLU A 36 -9.13 8.35 16.91
C GLU A 36 -8.83 7.01 17.62
N GLU A 37 -9.70 6.01 17.46
CA GLU A 37 -9.47 4.67 17.99
C GLU A 37 -8.47 3.86 17.16
N GLU A 38 -8.06 4.36 15.98
CA GLU A 38 -7.02 3.72 15.18
C GLU A 38 -5.63 4.01 15.74
N TRP A 39 -5.00 3.01 16.36
CA TRP A 39 -3.61 3.11 16.78
C TRP A 39 -2.69 2.49 15.74
N CYS A 40 -1.41 2.88 15.77
CA CYS A 40 -0.38 2.25 14.93
C CYS A 40 -0.45 0.73 15.05
N CYS A 41 -0.31 0.02 13.92
CA CYS A 41 -0.31 -1.45 13.90
C CYS A 41 0.78 -2.11 14.77
N GLY A 42 1.73 -1.34 15.32
CA GLY A 42 2.79 -1.84 16.19
C GLY A 42 4.07 -2.25 15.45
N TYR A 43 4.12 -2.15 14.12
CA TYR A 43 5.29 -2.55 13.32
C TYR A 43 6.62 -1.94 13.82
N PRO A 44 6.75 -0.60 13.99
CA PRO A 44 8.03 -0.02 14.39
C PRO A 44 8.48 -0.44 15.79
N MET A 45 7.53 -0.57 16.73
CA MET A 45 7.78 -0.97 18.12
C MET A 45 8.26 -2.42 18.18
N ALA A 46 7.63 -3.31 17.42
CA ALA A 46 8.01 -4.71 17.37
C ALA A 46 9.42 -4.90 16.81
N VAL A 47 9.77 -4.18 15.74
CA VAL A 47 11.11 -4.22 15.13
C VAL A 47 12.16 -3.66 16.08
N ASN A 48 11.81 -2.71 16.95
CA ASN A 48 12.69 -2.18 17.99
C ASN A 48 12.78 -3.08 19.25
N GLY A 49 12.08 -4.20 19.30
CA GLY A 49 12.07 -5.11 20.45
C GLY A 49 11.18 -4.65 21.62
N GLU A 50 10.34 -3.64 21.42
CA GLU A 50 9.40 -3.14 22.44
C GLU A 50 8.12 -3.99 22.49
N LEU A 51 8.27 -5.25 22.90
CA LEU A 51 7.21 -6.27 22.82
C LEU A 51 5.98 -5.95 23.67
N GLU A 52 6.15 -5.40 24.87
CA GLU A 52 5.02 -5.04 25.75
C GLU A 52 4.18 -3.91 25.16
N ARG A 53 4.83 -2.86 24.62
CA ARG A 53 4.13 -1.79 23.91
C ARG A 53 3.45 -2.31 22.65
N THR A 54 4.13 -3.18 21.91
CA THR A 54 3.57 -3.84 20.74
C THR A 54 2.30 -4.60 21.10
N ARG A 55 2.32 -5.41 22.15
CA ARG A 55 1.16 -6.18 22.64
C ARG A 55 0.00 -5.26 23.03
N ALA A 56 0.27 -4.15 23.71
CA ALA A 56 -0.75 -3.17 24.08
C ALA A 56 -1.42 -2.53 22.84
N LEU A 57 -0.63 -2.10 21.85
CA LEU A 57 -1.15 -1.56 20.58
C LEU A 57 -2.00 -2.60 19.83
N MET A 58 -1.54 -3.86 19.78
CA MET A 58 -2.25 -4.95 19.11
C MET A 58 -3.60 -5.24 19.79
N ARG A 59 -3.61 -5.33 21.12
CA ARG A 59 -4.82 -5.58 21.92
C ARG A 59 -5.87 -4.48 21.68
N HIS A 60 -5.47 -3.22 21.85
CA HIS A 60 -6.36 -2.07 21.63
C HIS A 60 -7.00 -2.10 20.24
N ASN A 61 -6.16 -2.20 19.19
CA ASN A 61 -6.65 -2.22 17.82
C ASN A 61 -7.58 -3.41 17.55
N LEU A 62 -7.25 -4.61 18.05
CA LEU A 62 -8.08 -5.79 17.85
C LEU A 62 -9.46 -5.63 18.48
N ASP A 63 -9.51 -5.12 19.72
CA ASP A 63 -10.75 -4.90 20.45
C ASP A 63 -11.59 -3.80 19.77
N ALA A 64 -10.95 -2.71 19.33
CA ALA A 64 -11.60 -1.63 18.58
C ALA A 64 -12.23 -2.13 17.27
N VAL A 65 -11.51 -2.92 16.47
CA VAL A 65 -12.07 -3.50 15.23
C VAL A 65 -13.23 -4.45 15.54
N ARG A 66 -13.08 -5.33 16.55
CA ARG A 66 -14.15 -6.28 16.92
C ARG A 66 -15.41 -5.55 17.39
N ALA A 67 -15.27 -4.45 18.12
CA ALA A 67 -16.39 -3.64 18.60
C ALA A 67 -17.24 -3.05 17.46
N THR A 68 -16.64 -2.81 16.28
CA THR A 68 -17.39 -2.35 15.08
C THR A 68 -18.31 -3.43 14.49
N GLY A 69 -18.08 -4.71 14.80
CA GLY A 69 -18.77 -5.83 14.16
C GLY A 69 -18.34 -6.12 12.71
N ALA A 70 -17.34 -5.40 12.17
CA ALA A 70 -16.85 -5.60 10.82
C ALA A 70 -16.31 -7.03 10.60
N ARG A 71 -16.67 -7.62 9.45
CA ARG A 71 -16.19 -8.96 9.04
C ARG A 71 -14.98 -8.90 8.11
N LEU A 72 -14.63 -7.72 7.62
CA LEU A 72 -13.52 -7.47 6.72
C LEU A 72 -12.78 -6.20 7.13
N LEU A 73 -11.48 -6.32 7.34
CA LEU A 73 -10.54 -5.21 7.47
C LEU A 73 -9.71 -5.13 6.19
N VAL A 74 -9.77 -3.98 5.52
CA VAL A 74 -8.91 -3.67 4.38
C VAL A 74 -7.88 -2.63 4.81
N THR A 75 -6.64 -2.73 4.33
CA THR A 75 -5.59 -1.72 4.53
C THR A 75 -4.81 -1.47 3.24
N THR A 76 -4.34 -0.24 3.04
CA THR A 76 -3.45 0.17 1.93
C THR A 76 -1.97 0.08 2.29
N CYS A 77 -1.65 -0.45 3.49
CA CYS A 77 -0.29 -0.58 3.99
C CYS A 77 0.12 -2.05 4.13
N PRO A 78 1.13 -2.52 3.37
CA PRO A 78 1.58 -3.91 3.43
C PRO A 78 2.17 -4.36 4.78
N SER A 79 2.81 -3.44 5.52
CA SER A 79 3.33 -3.77 6.86
C SER A 79 2.18 -3.95 7.85
N CYS A 80 1.12 -3.12 7.77
CA CYS A 80 -0.12 -3.30 8.53
C CYS A 80 -0.79 -4.64 8.19
N LEU A 81 -0.89 -4.99 6.90
CA LEU A 81 -1.42 -6.28 6.46
C LEU A 81 -0.67 -7.45 7.11
N THR A 82 0.66 -7.44 7.03
CA THR A 82 1.49 -8.50 7.61
C THR A 82 1.30 -8.60 9.12
N PHE A 83 1.22 -7.45 9.79
CA PHE A 83 1.00 -7.39 11.23
C PHE A 83 -0.34 -8.00 11.62
N TRP A 84 -1.44 -7.50 11.03
CA TRP A 84 -2.76 -8.02 11.28
C TRP A 84 -2.85 -9.52 10.97
N LYS A 85 -2.42 -9.95 9.78
CA LYS A 85 -2.67 -11.32 9.29
C LYS A 85 -1.76 -12.37 9.92
N LYS A 86 -0.54 -12.02 10.34
CA LYS A 86 0.47 -12.98 10.83
C LYS A 86 0.92 -12.71 12.26
N VAL A 87 1.23 -11.46 12.57
CA VAL A 87 1.88 -11.12 13.85
C VAL A 87 0.87 -11.05 15.00
N TYR A 88 -0.31 -10.46 14.78
CA TYR A 88 -1.35 -10.35 15.81
C TYR A 88 -1.78 -11.73 16.34
N PRO A 89 -2.16 -12.71 15.49
CA PRO A 89 -2.53 -14.04 15.98
C PRO A 89 -1.39 -14.74 16.72
N HIS A 90 -0.15 -14.58 16.23
CA HIS A 90 1.01 -15.19 16.84
C HIS A 90 1.34 -14.62 18.23
N ILE A 91 1.34 -13.29 18.38
CA ILE A 91 1.71 -12.62 19.64
C ILE A 91 0.58 -12.67 20.66
N LEU A 92 -0.67 -12.46 20.23
CA LEU A 92 -1.82 -12.46 21.12
C LEU A 92 -2.33 -13.87 21.44
N GLY A 93 -2.03 -14.86 20.59
CA GLY A 93 -2.45 -16.24 20.78
C GLY A 93 -3.95 -16.47 20.50
N GLU A 94 -4.57 -15.66 19.65
CA GLU A 94 -5.99 -15.77 19.31
C GLU A 94 -6.28 -15.39 17.86
N GLU A 95 -7.39 -15.91 17.34
CA GLU A 95 -7.89 -15.60 16.00
C GLU A 95 -8.48 -14.19 15.94
N LEU A 96 -8.31 -13.47 14.82
CA LEU A 96 -8.84 -12.10 14.68
C LEU A 96 -10.38 -12.05 14.74
N GLY A 97 -11.06 -13.04 14.14
CA GLY A 97 -12.52 -13.08 14.01
C GLY A 97 -13.07 -12.32 12.78
N PHE A 98 -12.20 -11.84 11.90
CA PHE A 98 -12.53 -11.17 10.64
C PHE A 98 -11.44 -11.41 9.59
N ARG A 99 -11.78 -11.21 8.31
CA ARG A 99 -10.83 -11.30 7.19
C ARG A 99 -9.96 -10.04 7.12
N VAL A 100 -8.71 -10.19 6.72
CA VAL A 100 -7.79 -9.07 6.48
C VAL A 100 -7.27 -9.14 5.05
N LEU A 101 -7.50 -8.08 4.28
CA LEU A 101 -7.04 -7.95 2.90
C LEU A 101 -6.18 -6.70 2.72
N HIS A 102 -5.21 -6.79 1.81
CA HIS A 102 -4.63 -5.60 1.23
C HIS A 102 -5.60 -4.95 0.24
N ALA A 103 -5.51 -3.63 0.09
CA ALA A 103 -6.32 -2.90 -0.88
C ALA A 103 -6.20 -3.48 -2.30
N THR A 104 -5.02 -3.96 -2.71
CA THR A 104 -4.84 -4.62 -4.01
C THR A 104 -5.69 -5.89 -4.18
N GLU A 105 -5.84 -6.69 -3.12
CA GLU A 105 -6.64 -7.91 -3.17
C GLU A 105 -8.12 -7.54 -3.29
N TYR A 106 -8.57 -6.58 -2.46
CA TYR A 106 -9.96 -6.13 -2.47
C TYR A 106 -10.34 -5.41 -3.77
N LEU A 107 -9.47 -4.55 -4.30
CA LEU A 107 -9.68 -3.88 -5.58
C LEU A 107 -9.73 -4.88 -6.74
N ALA A 108 -8.92 -5.95 -6.70
CA ALA A 108 -9.00 -7.01 -7.68
C ALA A 108 -10.36 -7.72 -7.65
N GLU A 109 -10.86 -8.06 -6.44
CA GLU A 109 -12.21 -8.64 -6.26
C GLU A 109 -13.29 -7.71 -6.84
N LEU A 110 -13.28 -6.42 -6.49
CA LEU A 110 -14.27 -5.45 -6.98
C LEU A 110 -14.24 -5.25 -8.51
N LEU A 111 -13.05 -5.28 -9.12
CA LEU A 111 -12.90 -5.19 -10.58
C LEU A 111 -13.37 -6.45 -11.28
N GLU A 112 -13.13 -7.62 -10.70
CA GLU A 112 -13.61 -8.90 -11.22
C GLU A 112 -15.14 -9.00 -11.14
N GLU A 113 -15.74 -8.45 -10.08
CA GLU A 113 -17.19 -8.35 -9.88
C GLU A 113 -17.86 -7.25 -10.72
N GLY A 114 -17.09 -6.40 -11.42
CA GLY A 114 -17.62 -5.28 -12.21
C GLY A 114 -18.24 -4.15 -11.37
N ARG A 115 -17.78 -4.00 -10.11
CA ARG A 115 -18.34 -3.03 -9.15
C ARG A 115 -17.68 -1.66 -9.18
N LEU A 116 -16.59 -1.52 -9.92
CA LEU A 116 -15.94 -0.23 -10.12
C LEU A 116 -16.32 0.32 -11.51
N PRO A 117 -17.06 1.44 -11.59
CA PRO A 117 -17.35 2.08 -12.87
C PRO A 117 -16.07 2.68 -13.45
N LEU A 118 -15.55 2.08 -14.53
CA LEU A 118 -14.34 2.54 -15.22
C LEU A 118 -14.70 3.34 -16.46
N GLN A 119 -13.89 4.37 -16.75
CA GLN A 119 -13.98 5.12 -18.01
C GLN A 119 -13.77 4.19 -19.20
N ALA A 120 -14.56 4.38 -20.26
CA ALA A 120 -14.42 3.58 -21.48
C ALA A 120 -13.10 3.86 -22.24
N GLU A 121 -12.71 5.13 -22.35
CA GLU A 121 -11.58 5.58 -23.19
C GLU A 121 -10.67 6.60 -22.46
N PRO A 122 -9.94 6.19 -21.41
CA PRO A 122 -8.99 7.06 -20.73
C PRO A 122 -7.73 7.31 -21.58
N ALA A 123 -7.00 8.37 -21.24
CA ALA A 123 -5.72 8.68 -21.88
C ALA A 123 -4.71 7.53 -21.69
N ARG A 124 -3.99 7.20 -22.77
CA ARG A 124 -2.98 6.15 -22.72
C ARG A 124 -1.79 6.56 -21.85
N GLN A 125 -1.33 5.63 -21.02
CA GLN A 125 -0.23 5.83 -20.10
C GLN A 125 0.64 4.58 -20.01
N VAL A 126 1.96 4.77 -20.05
CA VAL A 126 2.94 3.72 -19.77
C VAL A 126 3.35 3.82 -18.30
N ILE A 127 3.17 2.73 -17.57
CA ILE A 127 3.53 2.61 -16.16
C ILE A 127 4.56 1.51 -15.94
N THR A 128 5.23 1.55 -14.79
CA THR A 128 5.96 0.42 -14.22
C THR A 128 5.48 0.15 -12.79
N TYR A 129 5.68 -1.06 -12.27
CA TYR A 129 5.23 -1.44 -10.94
C TYR A 129 6.41 -1.78 -10.01
N HIS A 130 6.46 -1.13 -8.85
CA HIS A 130 7.37 -1.48 -7.77
C HIS A 130 6.67 -2.46 -6.82
N ASP A 131 7.10 -3.72 -6.81
CA ASP A 131 6.68 -4.71 -5.84
C ASP A 131 7.18 -4.35 -4.43
N PRO A 132 6.30 -3.98 -3.48
CA PRO A 132 6.70 -3.67 -2.11
C PRO A 132 7.15 -4.93 -1.39
N CYS A 133 8.27 -4.87 -0.66
CA CYS A 133 8.86 -6.03 -0.01
C CYS A 133 7.93 -6.68 1.04
N ASP A 134 7.19 -5.89 1.81
CA ASP A 134 6.23 -6.42 2.79
C ASP A 134 5.01 -7.06 2.12
N LEU A 135 4.56 -6.55 0.97
CA LEU A 135 3.41 -7.12 0.25
C LEU A 135 3.79 -8.43 -0.44
N GLY A 136 4.93 -8.40 -1.13
CA GLY A 136 5.48 -9.54 -1.87
C GLY A 136 6.19 -10.54 -0.97
N ARG A 137 7.41 -10.24 -0.52
CA ARG A 137 8.25 -11.22 0.21
C ARG A 137 7.67 -11.66 1.54
N LYS A 138 7.01 -10.77 2.29
CA LYS A 138 6.35 -11.16 3.55
C LYS A 138 4.90 -11.60 3.36
N GLY A 139 4.14 -10.93 2.48
CA GLY A 139 2.71 -11.20 2.27
C GLY A 139 2.38 -12.30 1.25
N GLY A 140 3.30 -12.60 0.32
CA GLY A 140 3.09 -13.52 -0.80
C GLY A 140 2.20 -12.96 -1.92
N ILE A 141 1.92 -11.66 -1.91
CA ILE A 141 0.95 -11.03 -2.82
C ILE A 141 1.69 -10.33 -3.96
N TYR A 142 1.67 -10.97 -5.12
CA TYR A 142 2.29 -10.46 -6.36
C TYR A 142 1.29 -10.26 -7.49
N GLU A 143 0.27 -11.12 -7.57
CA GLU A 143 -0.70 -11.11 -8.68
C GLU A 143 -1.79 -10.08 -8.50
N ALA A 144 -2.29 -9.87 -7.28
CA ALA A 144 -3.38 -8.93 -7.02
C ALA A 144 -3.11 -7.52 -7.60
N PRO A 145 -1.96 -6.86 -7.35
CA PRO A 145 -1.69 -5.55 -7.97
C PRO A 145 -1.62 -5.61 -9.51
N ARG A 146 -1.08 -6.69 -10.08
CA ARG A 146 -0.99 -6.86 -11.54
C ARG A 146 -2.37 -7.07 -12.17
N ARG A 147 -3.25 -7.85 -11.53
CA ARG A 147 -4.64 -8.02 -11.94
C ARG A 147 -5.40 -6.71 -11.93
N VAL A 148 -5.24 -5.90 -10.88
CA VAL A 148 -5.81 -4.55 -10.81
C VAL A 148 -5.32 -3.72 -12.00
N LEU A 149 -4.00 -3.57 -12.18
CA LEU A 149 -3.43 -2.74 -13.24
C LEU A 149 -3.82 -3.20 -14.64
N ALA A 150 -3.92 -4.50 -14.88
CA ALA A 150 -4.31 -5.08 -16.18
C ALA A 150 -5.78 -4.83 -16.54
N ARG A 151 -6.65 -4.58 -15.55
CA ARG A 151 -8.07 -4.27 -15.76
C ARG A 151 -8.32 -2.78 -15.99
N LEU A 152 -7.36 -1.90 -15.68
CA LEU A 152 -7.52 -0.47 -15.89
C LEU A 152 -7.30 -0.10 -17.36
N PRO A 153 -8.29 0.50 -18.04
CA PRO A 153 -8.17 0.86 -19.44
C PRO A 153 -7.10 1.93 -19.64
N GLY A 154 -6.49 1.96 -20.84
CA GLY A 154 -5.44 2.92 -21.20
C GLY A 154 -4.06 2.67 -20.56
N LEU A 155 -3.91 1.68 -19.68
CA LEU A 155 -2.63 1.38 -19.04
C LEU A 155 -1.80 0.37 -19.84
N SER A 156 -0.50 0.65 -19.97
CA SER A 156 0.50 -0.29 -20.48
C SER A 156 1.58 -0.49 -19.42
N LEU A 157 1.62 -1.68 -18.81
CA LEU A 157 2.61 -2.04 -17.80
C LEU A 157 3.91 -2.49 -18.44
N ARG A 158 5.01 -1.84 -18.07
CA ARG A 158 6.39 -2.25 -18.35
C ARG A 158 7.08 -2.59 -17.03
N GLU A 159 7.29 -3.86 -16.80
CA GLU A 159 7.98 -4.33 -15.60
C GLU A 159 9.43 -3.83 -15.55
N MET A 160 9.93 -3.56 -14.34
CA MET A 160 11.35 -3.31 -14.08
C MET A 160 12.15 -4.62 -14.15
N ASP A 161 13.48 -4.51 -14.18
CA ASP A 161 14.33 -5.63 -13.77
C ASP A 161 14.22 -5.87 -12.26
N GLY A 162 14.28 -7.16 -11.87
CA GLY A 162 14.07 -7.57 -10.48
C GLY A 162 12.64 -7.26 -10.03
N ILE A 163 11.70 -8.13 -10.38
CA ILE A 163 10.30 -8.06 -9.94
C ILE A 163 10.01 -9.15 -8.91
N ARG A 164 8.82 -9.07 -8.31
CA ARG A 164 8.30 -10.06 -7.37
C ARG A 164 9.27 -10.29 -6.20
N GLU A 165 9.65 -11.52 -5.90
CA GLU A 165 10.60 -11.86 -4.84
C GLU A 165 12.00 -11.28 -5.05
N GLN A 166 12.35 -10.96 -6.30
CA GLN A 166 13.63 -10.35 -6.67
C GLN A 166 13.58 -8.81 -6.65
N SER A 167 12.44 -8.22 -6.28
CA SER A 167 12.30 -6.77 -6.18
C SER A 167 13.21 -6.17 -5.11
N GLU A 168 14.03 -5.22 -5.55
CA GLU A 168 14.85 -4.41 -4.68
C GLU A 168 13.99 -3.53 -3.77
N CYS A 169 14.48 -3.27 -2.56
CA CYS A 169 13.80 -2.42 -1.59
C CYS A 169 13.72 -0.97 -2.09
N CYS A 170 12.68 -0.23 -1.69
CA CYS A 170 12.59 1.21 -1.91
C CYS A 170 13.56 2.01 -1.02
N GLY A 171 14.10 1.42 0.05
CA GLY A 171 15.00 2.07 1.02
C GLY A 171 14.32 2.72 2.23
N GLY A 172 12.98 2.76 2.29
CA GLY A 172 12.24 3.47 3.34
C GLY A 172 11.79 2.63 4.54
N GLY A 173 11.73 1.31 4.40
CA GLY A 173 11.17 0.40 5.42
C GLY A 173 12.19 -0.06 6.47
N GLY A 174 11.72 -0.88 7.42
CA GLY A 174 12.59 -1.58 8.38
C GLY A 174 13.38 -0.67 9.32
N ASN A 175 12.86 0.52 9.63
CA ASN A 175 13.52 1.58 10.40
C ASN A 175 14.82 2.11 9.78
N LEU A 176 15.16 1.72 8.54
CA LEU A 176 16.38 2.16 7.85
C LEU A 176 16.39 3.67 7.63
N GLU A 177 15.25 4.25 7.24
CA GLU A 177 15.10 5.71 7.06
C GLU A 177 15.46 6.50 8.34
N SER A 178 15.27 5.91 9.52
CA SER A 178 15.60 6.53 10.80
C SER A 178 17.02 6.21 11.29
N LEU A 179 17.53 5.00 10.99
CA LEU A 179 18.82 4.51 11.50
C LEU A 179 20.00 4.90 10.60
N ASP A 180 19.84 4.80 9.28
CA ASP A 180 20.84 5.18 8.28
C ASP A 180 20.16 5.82 7.06
N PRO A 181 19.84 7.13 7.15
CA PRO A 181 19.14 7.84 6.10
C PRO A 181 19.91 7.90 4.78
N GLU A 182 21.24 7.91 4.82
CA GLU A 182 22.08 8.00 3.62
C GLU A 182 22.08 6.69 2.85
N LEU A 183 22.15 5.54 3.53
CA LEU A 183 21.96 4.25 2.90
C LEU A 183 20.54 4.11 2.32
N GLY A 184 19.52 4.54 3.06
CA GLY A 184 18.12 4.56 2.58
C GLY A 184 17.97 5.35 1.28
N LYS A 185 18.55 6.56 1.22
CA LYS A 185 18.56 7.39 0.01
C LYS A 185 19.32 6.74 -1.15
N ALA A 186 20.47 6.12 -0.89
CA ALA A 186 21.26 5.45 -1.94
C ALA A 186 20.49 4.28 -2.57
N VAL A 187 19.79 3.49 -1.75
CA VAL A 187 18.92 2.40 -2.20
C VAL A 187 17.74 2.95 -3.02
N ALA A 188 17.08 3.98 -2.51
CA ALA A 188 15.95 4.62 -3.20
C ALA A 188 16.35 5.21 -4.56
N ALA A 189 17.50 5.88 -4.62
CA ALA A 189 18.08 6.44 -5.83
C ALA A 189 18.36 5.37 -6.90
N ARG A 190 18.91 4.21 -6.49
CA ARG A 190 19.10 3.08 -7.41
C ARG A 190 17.76 2.56 -7.93
N ARG A 191 16.78 2.38 -7.05
CA ARG A 191 15.49 1.81 -7.46
C ARG A 191 14.70 2.74 -8.38
N ILE A 192 14.73 4.05 -8.15
CA ILE A 192 14.02 5.00 -9.02
C ILE A 192 14.68 5.13 -10.41
N ARG A 193 16.01 4.94 -10.52
CA ARG A 193 16.70 4.84 -11.82
C ARG A 193 16.24 3.61 -12.60
N GLN A 194 16.15 2.45 -11.96
CA GLN A 194 15.60 1.23 -12.59
C GLN A 194 14.17 1.45 -13.07
N ALA A 195 13.34 2.16 -12.31
CA ALA A 195 11.99 2.51 -12.75
C ALA A 195 12.01 3.40 -13.99
N ALA A 196 12.92 4.37 -14.05
CA ALA A 196 13.09 5.25 -15.20
C ALA A 196 13.59 4.52 -16.46
N ASP A 197 14.46 3.52 -16.29
CA ASP A 197 15.05 2.73 -17.39
C ASP A 197 13.99 1.93 -18.18
N THR A 198 12.83 1.65 -17.57
CA THR A 198 11.67 1.05 -18.28
C THR A 198 11.03 1.97 -19.33
N GLY A 199 11.36 3.27 -19.28
CA GLY A 199 10.73 4.32 -20.08
C GLY A 199 9.29 4.65 -19.65
N ALA A 200 8.85 4.18 -18.48
CA ALA A 200 7.54 4.51 -17.94
C ALA A 200 7.48 5.95 -17.43
N GLY A 201 6.35 6.63 -17.66
CA GLY A 201 6.11 7.98 -17.14
C GLY A 201 5.66 7.99 -15.67
N THR A 202 5.30 6.82 -15.13
CA THR A 202 4.80 6.67 -13.75
C THR A 202 5.24 5.32 -13.18
N VAL A 203 5.80 5.33 -11.97
CA VAL A 203 6.00 4.14 -11.16
C VAL A 203 4.85 4.02 -10.16
N VAL A 204 4.20 2.87 -10.17
CA VAL A 204 3.09 2.53 -9.29
C VAL A 204 3.60 1.64 -8.18
N SER A 205 3.16 1.89 -6.95
CA SER A 205 3.41 1.04 -5.79
C SER A 205 2.08 0.73 -5.09
N ALA A 206 2.08 -0.29 -4.25
CA ALA A 206 0.94 -0.63 -3.39
C ALA A 206 1.35 -0.51 -1.91
N CYS A 207 2.09 0.55 -1.59
CA CYS A 207 2.72 0.76 -0.29
C CYS A 207 2.99 2.25 -0.08
N GLN A 208 2.37 2.80 0.95
CA GLN A 208 2.46 4.20 1.36
C GLN A 208 3.93 4.64 1.61
N GLN A 209 4.72 3.78 2.28
CA GLN A 209 6.14 4.08 2.54
C GLN A 209 6.96 4.12 1.25
N CYS A 210 6.75 3.16 0.34
CA CYS A 210 7.46 3.14 -0.94
C CYS A 210 7.11 4.37 -1.79
N GLU A 211 5.84 4.77 -1.80
CA GLU A 211 5.37 5.97 -2.52
C GLU A 211 6.09 7.23 -2.04
N ARG A 212 6.17 7.44 -0.72
CA ARG A 212 6.93 8.56 -0.14
C ARG A 212 8.42 8.51 -0.48
N THR A 213 9.07 7.37 -0.24
CA THR A 213 10.52 7.24 -0.41
C THR A 213 10.94 7.35 -1.89
N LEU A 214 10.21 6.71 -2.80
CA LEU A 214 10.50 6.79 -4.23
C LEU A 214 10.19 8.18 -4.80
N ALA A 215 9.15 8.87 -4.32
CA ALA A 215 8.87 10.24 -4.73
C ALA A 215 9.99 11.20 -4.32
N ALA A 216 10.53 11.05 -3.10
CA ALA A 216 11.68 11.81 -2.64
C ALA A 216 12.93 11.51 -3.49
N ALA A 217 13.16 10.24 -3.84
CA ALA A 217 14.27 9.83 -4.70
C ALA A 217 14.14 10.40 -6.13
N ALA A 218 12.95 10.36 -6.74
CA ALA A 218 12.70 10.94 -8.06
C ALA A 218 13.05 12.44 -8.08
N ARG A 219 12.65 13.17 -7.03
CA ARG A 219 12.97 14.59 -6.87
C ARG A 219 14.48 14.81 -6.66
N GLY A 220 15.12 14.02 -5.81
CA GLY A 220 16.56 14.12 -5.52
C GLY A 220 17.43 13.86 -6.75
N GLU A 221 17.06 12.85 -7.54
CA GLU A 221 17.76 12.45 -8.77
C GLU A 221 17.35 13.30 -9.99
N ARG A 222 16.39 14.23 -9.84
CA ARG A 222 15.82 15.05 -10.92
C ARG A 222 15.25 14.23 -12.09
N ILE A 223 14.74 13.03 -11.79
CA ILE A 223 14.12 12.14 -12.77
C ILE A 223 12.66 12.55 -12.96
N ARG A 224 12.24 12.75 -14.22
CA ARG A 224 10.86 13.10 -14.57
C ARG A 224 9.98 11.84 -14.63
N ILE A 225 9.76 11.23 -13.47
CA ILE A 225 8.83 10.10 -13.29
C ILE A 225 7.85 10.44 -12.16
N ARG A 226 6.56 10.16 -12.36
CA ARG A 226 5.57 10.29 -11.28
C ARG A 226 5.59 9.04 -10.41
N VAL A 227 5.34 9.21 -9.12
CA VAL A 227 5.18 8.09 -8.18
C VAL A 227 3.75 8.14 -7.64
N LYS A 228 3.03 7.03 -7.79
CA LYS A 228 1.62 6.92 -7.39
C LYS A 228 1.35 5.61 -6.67
N ASP A 229 0.39 5.63 -5.76
CA ASP A 229 -0.22 4.43 -5.22
C ASP A 229 -1.22 3.83 -6.22
N ILE A 230 -1.39 2.51 -6.17
CA ILE A 230 -2.32 1.79 -7.04
C ILE A 230 -3.78 2.27 -6.87
N GLY A 231 -4.18 2.71 -5.67
CA GLY A 231 -5.49 3.31 -5.44
C GLY A 231 -5.68 4.62 -6.21
N GLU A 232 -4.65 5.46 -6.32
CA GLU A 232 -4.72 6.66 -7.16
C GLU A 232 -4.93 6.28 -8.64
N MET A 233 -4.26 5.21 -9.10
CA MET A 233 -4.43 4.72 -10.48
C MET A 233 -5.84 4.23 -10.75
N VAL A 234 -6.44 3.51 -9.79
CA VAL A 234 -7.83 3.04 -9.92
C VAL A 234 -8.78 4.23 -9.95
N LEU A 235 -8.66 5.18 -9.01
CA LEU A 235 -9.55 6.34 -8.96
C LEU A 235 -9.49 7.18 -10.25
N GLU A 236 -8.30 7.40 -10.80
CA GLU A 236 -8.13 8.13 -12.06
C GLU A 236 -8.75 7.42 -13.27
N ALA A 237 -8.89 6.10 -13.21
CA ALA A 237 -9.54 5.30 -14.24
C ALA A 237 -11.05 5.18 -14.03
N MET A 238 -11.60 5.59 -12.87
CA MET A 238 -13.04 5.57 -12.63
C MET A 238 -13.75 6.72 -13.34
N GLU A 239 -15.03 6.55 -13.64
CA GLU A 239 -15.85 7.61 -14.23
C GLU A 239 -15.81 8.88 -13.35
N PRO A 240 -15.75 10.08 -13.97
CA PRO A 240 -15.94 11.34 -13.25
C PRO A 240 -17.33 11.40 -12.61
N GLU A 241 -17.45 12.13 -11.50
CA GLU A 241 -18.73 12.51 -10.90
C GLU A 241 -19.52 13.51 -11.76
#